data_AF-A0A6A4RKB1-F1
#
_entry.id   AF-A0A6A4RKB1-F1
#
_cell.length_a   1.000
_cell.length_b   1.000
_cell.length_c   1.000
_cell.angle_alpha   90.00
_cell.angle_beta   90.00
_cell.angle_gamma   90.00
#
_symmetry.space_group_name_H-M   'P 1'
#
loop_
_entity.id
_entity.type
_entity.pdbx_description
1 polymer ?
#
loop_
_entity_poly.entity_id
_entity_poly.type
_entity_poly.pdbx_seq_one_letter_code
_entity_poly.pdbx_strand_id
1 'polypeptide(L)'
;MLQTTAYKALTSDTLSTRLGELTSLTSRVGTETKDWKIQEVGDGNLNLVFIVEGSKGSVIVKQALPYVRLVGDSWPLPLYRAYYEHEALVRQAARNPGTVPEIYHFDSDQALIVMEFLSPHTILRHKLIAGERVQGLAAFLGTFCARTAFRGSELSMKSSDKKTDVSLFAGNIEIPAITEALVFSDPYFNAERNHHTPELDDVVNELRQDVELKTRVQELFMSFASNTETMVHGDLHSGSVMSTATDSMVIDPEFAQYGPMSFDLGMLIANFLMAYFSQPGHRSEDTLDEYQEWILAIISESLVTFEDEFTTLWNNERTGMLYPPTLFEDQGHSSQAALQSLLNRIRTEAMGYCGIEMHRRTLSLAHNADFEEIKDNTVRASLEARNLMMGRELILTSDQILDAGTLVALARQYNKGDFL
;
A
#
# COMPACT_ATOMS: atom_id res chain seq x y z
N MET A 1 -11.26 -37.42 -4.05
CA MET A 1 -11.53 -36.68 -5.30
C MET A 1 -12.53 -35.61 -4.94
N LEU A 2 -12.08 -34.40 -4.62
CA LEU A 2 -13.00 -33.28 -4.46
C LEU A 2 -13.52 -32.95 -5.87
N GLN A 3 -14.83 -33.00 -6.06
CA GLN A 3 -15.47 -32.49 -7.27
C GLN A 3 -15.00 -31.04 -7.43
N THR A 4 -14.35 -30.71 -8.55
CA THR A 4 -14.09 -29.33 -8.95
C THR A 4 -15.44 -28.66 -9.16
N THR A 5 -15.99 -28.06 -8.11
CA THR A 5 -17.21 -27.28 -8.23
C THR A 5 -16.85 -25.96 -8.88
N ALA A 6 -17.50 -25.64 -10.00
CA ALA A 6 -17.34 -24.36 -10.67
C ALA A 6 -17.47 -23.19 -9.68
N TYR A 7 -16.66 -22.14 -9.92
CA TYR A 7 -16.69 -20.88 -9.21
C TYR A 7 -18.14 -20.36 -9.06
N LYS A 8 -18.46 -19.85 -7.87
CA LYS A 8 -19.68 -19.08 -7.58
C LYS A 8 -19.39 -17.94 -6.61
N ALA A 9 -19.83 -16.74 -6.91
CA ALA A 9 -19.83 -15.66 -5.92
C ALA A 9 -20.67 -16.10 -4.71
N LEU A 10 -20.08 -16.05 -3.52
CA LEU A 10 -20.73 -16.45 -2.28
C LEU A 10 -21.48 -15.26 -1.68
N THR A 11 -22.41 -15.58 -0.80
CA THR A 11 -23.21 -14.65 0.00
C THR A 11 -23.21 -15.11 1.44
N SER A 12 -23.64 -14.27 2.38
CA SER A 12 -23.81 -14.67 3.77
C SER A 12 -24.67 -15.94 3.93
N ASP A 13 -25.66 -16.13 3.05
CA ASP A 13 -26.57 -17.29 3.08
C ASP A 13 -25.96 -18.57 2.49
N THR A 14 -25.00 -18.44 1.56
CA THR A 14 -24.46 -19.60 0.81
C THR A 14 -23.10 -20.07 1.31
N LEU A 15 -22.39 -19.22 2.07
CA LEU A 15 -21.02 -19.50 2.54
C LEU A 15 -20.95 -20.69 3.50
N SER A 16 -21.86 -20.80 4.47
CA SER A 16 -21.89 -21.93 5.41
C SER A 16 -22.12 -23.27 4.72
N THR A 17 -22.97 -23.31 3.69
CA THR A 17 -23.22 -24.51 2.89
C THR A 17 -22.01 -24.85 2.03
N ARG A 18 -21.35 -23.83 1.45
CA ARG A 18 -20.20 -24.03 0.58
C ARG A 18 -18.95 -24.51 1.33
N LEU A 19 -18.66 -23.90 2.48
CA LEU A 19 -17.39 -24.09 3.21
C LEU A 19 -17.57 -24.93 4.49
N GLY A 20 -18.77 -25.42 4.76
CA GLY A 20 -19.11 -26.14 6.00
C GLY A 20 -18.37 -27.45 6.25
N GLU A 21 -17.77 -28.04 5.21
CA GLU A 21 -16.95 -29.25 5.32
C GLU A 21 -15.44 -28.93 5.34
N LEU A 22 -15.06 -27.66 5.16
CA LEU A 22 -13.67 -27.23 5.10
C LEU A 22 -13.04 -27.28 6.50
N THR A 23 -12.18 -28.28 6.73
CA THR A 23 -11.58 -28.52 8.06
C THR A 23 -10.73 -27.33 8.56
N SER A 24 -10.03 -26.63 7.68
CA SER A 24 -9.25 -25.43 8.03
C SER A 24 -10.12 -24.27 8.55
N LEU A 25 -11.40 -24.22 8.14
CA LEU A 25 -12.39 -23.26 8.65
C LEU A 25 -13.08 -23.79 9.91
N THR A 26 -13.70 -24.97 9.84
CA THR A 26 -14.52 -25.54 10.93
C THR A 26 -13.73 -25.85 12.20
N SER A 27 -12.42 -26.11 12.08
CA SER A 27 -11.54 -26.25 13.25
C SER A 27 -11.44 -24.96 14.07
N ARG A 28 -11.58 -23.79 13.43
CA ARG A 28 -11.45 -22.45 14.02
C ARG A 28 -12.78 -21.81 14.43
N VAL A 29 -13.85 -22.03 13.67
CA VAL A 29 -15.18 -21.44 13.97
C VAL A 29 -16.19 -22.45 14.53
N GLY A 30 -15.89 -23.75 14.52
CA GLY A 30 -16.78 -24.82 14.98
C GLY A 30 -17.51 -25.54 13.83
N THR A 31 -17.98 -26.77 14.07
CA THR A 31 -18.56 -27.66 13.04
C THR A 31 -20.07 -27.50 12.85
N GLU A 32 -20.78 -26.89 13.80
CA GLU A 32 -22.21 -26.61 13.69
C GLU A 32 -22.44 -25.36 12.82
N THR A 33 -22.45 -25.53 11.49
CA THR A 33 -22.51 -24.44 10.51
C THR A 33 -23.78 -23.59 10.59
N LYS A 34 -24.87 -24.16 11.10
CA LYS A 34 -26.15 -23.45 11.37
C LYS A 34 -26.02 -22.35 12.43
N ASP A 35 -25.00 -22.43 13.29
CA ASP A 35 -24.77 -21.48 14.37
C ASP A 35 -23.80 -20.37 13.94
N TRP A 36 -23.26 -20.44 12.71
CA TRP A 36 -22.36 -19.41 12.19
C TRP A 36 -23.12 -18.12 11.93
N LYS A 37 -22.59 -17.01 12.42
CA LYS A 37 -23.00 -15.66 12.03
C LYS A 37 -22.05 -15.18 10.93
N ILE A 38 -22.61 -14.84 9.78
CA ILE A 38 -21.83 -14.46 8.61
C ILE A 38 -22.25 -13.07 8.17
N GLN A 39 -21.31 -12.13 8.22
CA GLN A 39 -21.52 -10.74 7.83
C GLN A 39 -20.53 -10.37 6.73
N GLU A 40 -21.02 -9.84 5.62
CA GLU A 40 -20.18 -9.18 4.62
C GLU A 40 -19.84 -7.77 5.11
N VAL A 41 -18.55 -7.43 5.14
CA VAL A 41 -18.02 -6.19 5.72
C VAL A 41 -17.04 -5.45 4.78
N GLY A 42 -16.90 -5.90 3.53
CA GLY A 42 -15.98 -5.28 2.59
C GLY A 42 -16.41 -3.86 2.25
N ASP A 43 -15.64 -2.88 2.71
CA ASP A 43 -15.68 -1.47 2.31
C ASP A 43 -14.73 -1.18 1.13
N GLY A 44 -13.91 -2.16 0.74
CA GLY A 44 -12.94 -2.08 -0.35
C GLY A 44 -13.54 -2.19 -1.78
N ASN A 45 -12.73 -1.77 -2.75
CA ASN A 45 -13.15 -1.55 -4.14
C ASN A 45 -13.23 -2.81 -5.03
N LEU A 46 -12.78 -3.98 -4.55
CA LEU A 46 -12.45 -5.13 -5.42
C LEU A 46 -13.07 -6.47 -5.01
N ASN A 47 -13.20 -6.75 -3.71
CA ASN A 47 -13.44 -8.10 -3.20
C ASN A 47 -14.61 -8.14 -2.21
N LEU A 48 -15.17 -9.34 -1.99
CA LEU A 48 -16.08 -9.61 -0.89
C LEU A 48 -15.26 -10.02 0.33
N VAL A 49 -15.62 -9.50 1.50
CA VAL A 49 -14.95 -9.84 2.77
C VAL A 49 -16.02 -10.25 3.77
N PHE A 50 -16.00 -11.49 4.22
CA PHE A 50 -16.95 -12.00 5.20
C PHE A 50 -16.26 -12.24 6.54
N ILE A 51 -16.85 -11.72 7.62
CA ILE A 51 -16.59 -12.20 8.98
C ILE A 51 -17.45 -13.44 9.20
N VAL A 52 -16.81 -14.56 9.54
CA VAL A 52 -17.49 -15.80 9.93
C VAL A 52 -17.21 -16.02 11.41
N GLU A 53 -18.23 -15.81 12.24
CA GLU A 53 -18.17 -16.08 13.68
C GLU A 53 -18.92 -17.37 13.99
N GLY A 54 -18.31 -18.26 14.77
CA GLY A 54 -18.97 -19.45 15.29
C GLY A 54 -18.57 -19.73 16.75
N SER A 55 -18.91 -20.92 17.24
CA SER A 55 -18.77 -21.28 18.66
C SER A 55 -17.34 -21.32 19.18
N LYS A 56 -16.34 -21.39 18.30
CA LYS A 56 -14.91 -21.45 18.68
C LYS A 56 -14.14 -20.15 18.47
N GLY A 57 -14.69 -19.21 17.70
CA GLY A 57 -13.99 -17.99 17.32
C GLY A 57 -14.46 -17.47 15.96
N SER A 58 -13.66 -16.58 15.38
CA SER A 58 -13.99 -15.89 14.13
C SER A 58 -12.82 -15.93 13.14
N VAL A 59 -13.14 -15.91 11.85
CA VAL A 59 -12.16 -15.79 10.77
C VAL A 59 -12.68 -14.85 9.68
N ILE A 60 -11.78 -14.41 8.81
CA ILE A 60 -12.11 -13.73 7.57
C ILE A 60 -12.15 -14.74 6.41
N VAL A 61 -13.15 -14.58 5.57
CA VAL A 61 -13.23 -15.22 4.25
C VAL A 61 -13.26 -14.11 3.20
N LYS A 62 -12.15 -13.93 2.47
CA LYS A 62 -12.02 -12.95 1.40
C LYS A 62 -12.16 -13.65 0.05
N GLN A 63 -13.03 -13.15 -0.82
CA GLN A 63 -13.31 -13.73 -2.12
C GLN A 63 -13.21 -12.70 -3.24
N ALA A 64 -12.46 -13.03 -4.30
CA ALA A 64 -12.43 -12.24 -5.52
C ALA A 64 -13.71 -12.41 -6.36
N LEU A 65 -14.17 -11.30 -6.95
CA LEU A 65 -15.25 -11.24 -7.93
C LEU A 65 -14.69 -11.11 -9.36
N PRO A 66 -15.39 -11.56 -10.42
CA PRO A 66 -14.89 -11.48 -11.79
C PRO A 66 -14.94 -10.06 -12.39
N TYR A 67 -15.12 -9.02 -11.56
CA TYR A 67 -15.22 -7.61 -11.92
C TYR A 67 -14.72 -6.70 -10.78
N VAL A 68 -14.47 -5.43 -11.07
CA VAL A 68 -14.15 -4.38 -10.09
C VAL A 68 -15.42 -4.01 -9.32
N ARG A 69 -15.49 -4.27 -8.01
CA ARG A 69 -16.68 -4.00 -7.18
C ARG A 69 -17.11 -2.53 -7.20
N LEU A 70 -16.17 -1.59 -7.24
CA LEU A 70 -16.44 -0.15 -7.30
C LEU A 70 -17.23 0.28 -8.55
N VAL A 71 -16.97 -0.36 -9.69
CA VAL A 71 -17.53 0.02 -11.01
C VAL A 71 -18.62 -0.95 -11.47
N GLY A 72 -18.60 -2.18 -10.97
CA GLY A 72 -19.52 -3.26 -11.35
C GLY A 72 -19.08 -4.03 -12.59
N ASP A 73 -20.02 -4.79 -13.18
CA ASP A 73 -19.77 -5.72 -14.29
C ASP A 73 -19.18 -5.09 -15.56
N SER A 74 -19.23 -3.75 -15.68
CA SER A 74 -18.65 -3.02 -16.81
C SER A 74 -17.12 -3.00 -16.81
N TRP A 75 -16.48 -3.42 -15.71
CA TRP A 75 -15.02 -3.60 -15.64
C TRP A 75 -14.66 -5.00 -15.16
N PRO A 76 -14.49 -5.97 -16.08
CA PRO A 76 -14.05 -7.32 -15.75
C PRO A 76 -12.68 -7.33 -15.08
N LEU A 77 -12.50 -8.19 -14.08
CA LEU A 77 -11.26 -8.33 -13.34
C LEU A 77 -10.99 -9.79 -13.00
N PRO A 78 -9.78 -10.33 -13.27
CA PRO A 78 -9.56 -11.75 -13.15
C PRO A 78 -9.57 -12.24 -11.71
N LEU A 79 -10.14 -13.42 -11.51
CA LEU A 79 -10.23 -14.11 -10.23
C LEU A 79 -8.86 -14.54 -9.68
N TYR A 80 -7.87 -14.72 -10.56
CA TYR A 80 -6.53 -15.17 -10.15
C TYR A 80 -5.85 -14.18 -9.20
N ARG A 81 -6.34 -12.94 -9.05
CA ARG A 81 -5.74 -11.96 -8.12
C ARG A 81 -5.72 -12.46 -6.67
N ALA A 82 -6.69 -13.30 -6.28
CA ALA A 82 -6.68 -13.96 -4.98
C ALA A 82 -5.47 -14.91 -4.81
N TYR A 83 -4.98 -15.51 -5.90
CA TYR A 83 -3.74 -16.30 -5.88
C TYR A 83 -2.52 -15.40 -5.61
N TYR A 84 -2.42 -14.25 -6.28
CA TYR A 84 -1.29 -13.34 -6.06
C TYR A 84 -1.31 -12.68 -4.69
N GLU A 85 -2.49 -12.35 -4.15
CA GLU A 85 -2.65 -11.91 -2.77
C GLU A 85 -2.17 -12.99 -1.78
N HIS A 86 -2.60 -14.25 -1.97
CA HIS A 86 -2.12 -15.38 -1.17
C HIS A 86 -0.59 -15.50 -1.23
N GLU A 87 -0.01 -15.53 -2.43
CA GLU A 87 1.43 -15.69 -2.64
C GLU A 87 2.23 -14.52 -2.05
N ALA A 88 1.68 -13.31 -2.05
CA ALA A 88 2.28 -12.13 -1.46
C ALA A 88 2.23 -12.17 0.07
N LEU A 89 1.08 -12.51 0.66
CA LEU A 89 0.92 -12.66 2.12
C LEU A 89 1.87 -13.74 2.68
N VAL A 90 2.01 -14.88 2.00
CA VAL A 90 2.97 -15.94 2.39
C VAL A 90 4.41 -15.39 2.44
N ARG A 91 4.80 -14.60 1.43
CA ARG A 91 6.15 -14.01 1.37
C ARG A 91 6.35 -12.90 2.39
N GLN A 92 5.35 -12.05 2.60
CA GLN A 92 5.39 -10.99 3.61
C GLN A 92 5.50 -11.59 5.02
N ALA A 93 4.72 -12.63 5.33
CA ALA A 93 4.80 -13.34 6.60
C ALA A 93 6.19 -13.97 6.83
N ALA A 94 6.80 -14.54 5.79
CA ALA A 94 8.15 -15.10 5.89
C ALA A 94 9.22 -14.01 6.09
N ARG A 95 9.06 -12.84 5.46
CA ARG A 95 10.03 -11.73 5.53
C ARG A 95 9.87 -10.86 6.76
N ASN A 96 8.67 -10.76 7.34
CA ASN A 96 8.42 -10.03 8.56
C ASN A 96 7.30 -10.71 9.38
N PRO A 97 7.63 -11.79 10.13
CA PRO A 97 6.64 -12.57 10.86
C PRO A 97 5.79 -11.73 11.82
N GLY A 98 4.49 -12.01 11.87
CA GLY A 98 3.54 -11.33 12.76
C GLY A 98 3.14 -9.92 12.33
N THR A 99 3.26 -9.58 11.05
CA THR A 99 2.88 -8.25 10.52
C THR A 99 1.83 -8.28 9.42
N VAL A 100 1.33 -9.47 9.08
CA VAL A 100 0.25 -9.74 8.13
C VAL A 100 -0.65 -10.84 8.70
N PRO A 101 -1.95 -10.91 8.33
CA PRO A 101 -2.85 -11.92 8.86
C PRO A 101 -2.38 -13.35 8.53
N GLU A 102 -2.52 -14.27 9.48
CA GLU A 102 -2.24 -15.69 9.23
C GLU A 102 -3.23 -16.25 8.19
N ILE A 103 -2.72 -16.91 7.15
CA ILE A 103 -3.54 -17.61 6.16
C ILE A 103 -3.86 -19.03 6.67
N TYR A 104 -5.14 -19.38 6.66
CA TYR A 104 -5.62 -20.70 7.06
C TYR A 104 -5.95 -21.60 5.88
N HIS A 105 -6.36 -21.02 4.77
CA HIS A 105 -6.71 -21.75 3.56
C HIS A 105 -6.69 -20.86 2.32
N PHE A 106 -6.34 -21.44 1.19
CA PHE A 106 -6.53 -20.83 -0.13
C PHE A 106 -7.20 -21.84 -1.06
N ASP A 107 -8.25 -21.38 -1.74
CA ASP A 107 -8.98 -22.12 -2.75
C ASP A 107 -8.89 -21.35 -4.08
N SER A 108 -8.10 -21.87 -5.02
CA SER A 108 -7.91 -21.27 -6.33
C SER A 108 -9.17 -21.34 -7.20
N ASP A 109 -9.96 -22.41 -7.08
CA ASP A 109 -11.15 -22.63 -7.91
C ASP A 109 -12.29 -21.70 -7.47
N GLN A 110 -12.36 -21.40 -6.18
CA GLN A 110 -13.34 -20.48 -5.60
C GLN A 110 -12.81 -19.04 -5.48
N ALA A 111 -11.53 -18.81 -5.80
CA ALA A 111 -10.79 -17.56 -5.71
C ALA A 111 -10.91 -16.89 -4.34
N LEU A 112 -10.59 -17.66 -3.30
CA LEU A 112 -10.95 -17.36 -1.93
C LEU A 112 -9.80 -17.66 -0.97
N ILE A 113 -9.59 -16.76 -0.01
CA ILE A 113 -8.64 -16.92 1.09
C ILE A 113 -9.41 -16.94 2.40
N VAL A 114 -9.15 -17.94 3.24
CA VAL A 114 -9.57 -17.95 4.66
C VAL A 114 -8.37 -17.51 5.48
N MET A 115 -8.52 -16.45 6.27
CA MET A 115 -7.42 -15.85 7.03
C MET A 115 -7.88 -15.36 8.40
N GLU A 116 -6.91 -14.95 9.22
CA GLU A 116 -7.13 -14.40 10.56
C GLU A 116 -8.10 -13.21 10.57
N PHE A 117 -8.99 -13.18 11.56
CA PHE A 117 -9.81 -12.01 11.85
C PHE A 117 -9.07 -11.07 12.81
N LEU A 118 -8.61 -9.94 12.28
CA LEU A 118 -7.88 -8.92 13.02
C LEU A 118 -8.84 -8.07 13.87
N SER A 119 -9.00 -8.45 15.14
CA SER A 119 -9.82 -7.73 16.12
C SER A 119 -9.00 -7.45 17.39
N PRO A 120 -9.02 -6.23 17.94
CA PRO A 120 -9.94 -5.13 17.66
C PRO A 120 -9.41 -4.11 16.62
N HIS A 121 -8.61 -4.54 15.64
CA HIS A 121 -8.01 -3.63 14.66
C HIS A 121 -9.07 -2.93 13.80
N THR A 122 -8.73 -1.71 13.37
CA THR A 122 -9.55 -0.87 12.48
C THR A 122 -8.66 -0.31 11.38
N ILE A 123 -9.23 -0.04 10.21
CA ILE A 123 -8.47 0.54 9.08
C ILE A 123 -7.82 1.86 9.51
N LEU A 124 -6.50 1.96 9.32
CA LEU A 124 -5.69 3.08 9.80
C LEU A 124 -6.15 4.41 9.20
N ARG A 125 -6.61 4.44 7.94
CA ARG A 125 -7.19 5.64 7.33
C ARG A 125 -8.34 6.21 8.17
N HIS A 126 -9.27 5.38 8.63
CA HIS A 126 -10.37 5.85 9.50
C HIS A 126 -9.86 6.40 10.83
N LYS A 127 -8.80 5.79 11.40
CA LYS A 127 -8.16 6.31 12.62
C LYS A 127 -7.54 7.70 12.39
N LEU A 128 -6.88 7.90 11.25
CA LEU A 128 -6.29 9.19 10.86
C LEU A 128 -7.36 10.28 10.69
N ILE A 129 -8.47 9.94 10.04
CA ILE A 129 -9.64 10.83 9.87
C ILE A 129 -10.35 11.09 11.21
N ALA A 130 -10.32 10.14 12.15
CA ALA A 130 -10.91 10.29 13.49
C ALA A 130 -10.01 11.03 14.50
N GLY A 131 -8.71 11.21 14.21
CA GLY A 131 -7.79 11.91 15.09
C GLY A 131 -7.16 10.99 16.14
N GLU A 132 -7.22 9.69 15.90
CA GLU A 132 -6.68 8.67 16.79
C GLU A 132 -5.19 8.48 16.56
N ARG A 133 -4.46 8.19 17.64
CA ARG A 133 -3.01 7.92 17.60
C ARG A 133 -2.76 6.43 17.78
N VAL A 134 -1.73 5.93 17.10
CA VAL A 134 -1.27 4.55 17.21
C VAL A 134 0.17 4.56 17.69
N GLN A 135 0.40 4.03 18.89
CA GLN A 135 1.72 3.91 19.48
C GLN A 135 2.56 2.89 18.69
N GLY A 136 3.81 3.25 18.37
CA GLY A 136 4.74 2.36 17.65
C GLY A 136 4.49 2.26 16.15
N LEU A 137 3.54 3.04 15.60
CA LEU A 137 3.17 2.98 14.18
C LEU A 137 4.35 3.26 13.26
N ALA A 138 5.15 4.30 13.53
CA ALA A 138 6.27 4.65 12.66
C ALA A 138 7.32 3.53 12.60
N ALA A 139 7.63 2.94 13.75
CA ALA A 139 8.57 1.82 13.85
C ALA A 139 8.05 0.59 13.09
N PHE A 140 6.75 0.26 13.23
CA PHE A 140 6.11 -0.82 12.48
C PHE A 140 6.23 -0.61 10.96
N LEU A 141 5.86 0.58 10.49
CA LEU A 141 5.81 0.92 9.07
C LEU A 141 7.20 0.92 8.41
N GLY A 142 8.18 1.59 9.03
CA GLY A 142 9.55 1.62 8.54
C GLY A 142 10.18 0.23 8.51
N THR A 143 9.96 -0.56 9.57
CA THR A 143 10.47 -1.94 9.66
C THR A 143 9.84 -2.85 8.61
N PHE A 144 8.51 -2.75 8.40
CA PHE A 144 7.80 -3.53 7.38
C PHE A 144 8.35 -3.24 5.99
N CYS A 145 8.47 -1.96 5.62
CA CYS A 145 9.00 -1.56 4.32
C CYS A 145 10.47 -2.01 4.13
N ALA A 146 11.33 -1.83 5.14
CA ALA A 146 12.74 -2.21 5.05
C ALA A 146 12.93 -3.71 4.89
N ARG A 147 12.24 -4.51 5.72
CA ARG A 147 12.36 -5.98 5.71
C ARG A 147 11.82 -6.58 4.43
N THR A 148 10.64 -6.14 3.98
CA THR A 148 10.04 -6.67 2.75
C THR A 148 10.86 -6.29 1.53
N ALA A 149 11.35 -5.05 1.45
CA ALA A 149 12.22 -4.60 0.38
C ALA A 149 13.54 -5.38 0.34
N PHE A 150 14.25 -5.45 1.47
CA PHE A 150 15.57 -6.09 1.55
C PHE A 150 15.49 -7.61 1.34
N ARG A 151 14.65 -8.30 2.13
CA ARG A 151 14.56 -9.77 2.12
C ARG A 151 13.84 -10.33 0.89
N GLY A 152 13.18 -9.47 0.10
CA GLY A 152 12.58 -9.83 -1.19
C GLY A 152 13.49 -9.62 -2.41
N SER A 153 14.73 -9.18 -2.21
CA SER A 153 15.66 -8.80 -3.27
C SER A 153 16.90 -9.68 -3.36
N GLU A 154 17.69 -9.51 -4.42
CA GLU A 154 19.00 -10.13 -4.57
C GLU A 154 20.08 -9.63 -3.59
N LEU A 155 19.76 -8.74 -2.64
CA LEU A 155 20.62 -8.47 -1.49
C LEU A 155 20.60 -9.62 -0.47
N SER A 156 19.49 -10.36 -0.40
CA SER A 156 19.27 -11.43 0.59
C SER A 156 18.91 -12.76 -0.06
N MET A 157 18.06 -12.75 -1.08
CA MET A 157 17.60 -13.97 -1.75
C MET A 157 18.69 -14.61 -2.59
N LYS A 158 18.63 -15.94 -2.70
CA LYS A 158 19.33 -16.67 -3.74
C LYS A 158 18.79 -16.26 -5.11
N SER A 159 19.70 -16.11 -6.07
CA SER A 159 19.34 -15.66 -7.42
C SER A 159 18.32 -16.58 -8.13
N SER A 160 18.37 -17.89 -7.89
CA SER A 160 17.39 -18.85 -8.44
C SER A 160 15.99 -18.59 -7.90
N ASP A 161 15.89 -18.35 -6.59
CA ASP A 161 14.62 -18.24 -5.87
C ASP A 161 13.97 -16.91 -6.25
N LYS A 162 14.75 -15.83 -6.31
CA LYS A 162 14.28 -14.53 -6.82
C LYS A 162 13.78 -14.63 -8.26
N LYS A 163 14.51 -15.28 -9.16
CA LYS A 163 14.07 -15.44 -10.57
C LYS A 163 12.79 -16.26 -10.69
N THR A 164 12.62 -17.27 -9.83
CA THR A 164 11.39 -18.07 -9.76
C THR A 164 10.22 -17.20 -9.29
N ASP A 165 10.44 -16.38 -8.25
CA ASP A 165 9.43 -15.44 -7.74
C ASP A 165 9.06 -14.37 -8.79
N VAL A 166 10.03 -13.78 -9.49
CA VAL A 166 9.76 -12.86 -10.61
C VAL A 166 8.90 -13.54 -11.68
N SER A 167 9.23 -14.78 -12.06
CA SER A 167 8.44 -15.53 -13.04
C SER A 167 7.02 -15.81 -12.58
N LEU A 168 6.79 -16.01 -11.29
CA LEU A 168 5.46 -16.22 -10.72
C LEU A 168 4.64 -14.93 -10.78
N PHE A 169 5.16 -13.84 -10.24
CA PHE A 169 4.44 -12.57 -10.15
C PHE A 169 4.27 -11.85 -11.48
N ALA A 170 5.09 -12.17 -12.49
CA ALA A 170 4.86 -11.69 -13.86
C ALA A 170 3.52 -12.17 -14.46
N GLY A 171 2.87 -13.18 -13.87
CA GLY A 171 1.52 -13.59 -14.27
C GLY A 171 0.40 -12.73 -13.67
N ASN A 172 0.68 -11.84 -12.71
CA ASN A 172 -0.29 -10.88 -12.21
C ASN A 172 -0.39 -9.73 -13.21
N ILE A 173 -1.13 -9.92 -14.30
CA ILE A 173 -1.10 -8.98 -15.45
C ILE A 173 -2.10 -7.83 -15.25
N GLU A 174 -3.38 -8.16 -15.11
CA GLU A 174 -4.46 -7.15 -15.10
C GLU A 174 -4.45 -6.24 -13.85
N ILE A 175 -3.89 -6.69 -12.73
CA ILE A 175 -3.91 -5.90 -11.48
C ILE A 175 -2.85 -4.79 -11.52
N PRO A 176 -1.55 -5.06 -11.77
CA PRO A 176 -0.57 -4.00 -12.01
C PRO A 176 -0.93 -3.08 -13.18
N ALA A 177 -1.60 -3.57 -14.23
CA ALA A 177 -2.06 -2.72 -15.34
C ALA A 177 -3.01 -1.58 -14.87
N ILE A 178 -3.77 -1.79 -13.78
CA ILE A 178 -4.55 -0.73 -13.15
C ILE A 178 -3.62 0.35 -12.57
N THR A 179 -2.54 -0.03 -11.90
CA THR A 179 -1.54 0.91 -11.38
C THR A 179 -0.85 1.67 -12.52
N GLU A 180 -0.42 0.95 -13.56
CA GLU A 180 0.21 1.54 -14.76
C GLU A 180 -0.66 2.63 -15.41
N ALA A 181 -1.97 2.40 -15.51
CA ALA A 181 -2.91 3.38 -16.04
C ALA A 181 -3.25 4.48 -15.02
N LEU A 182 -3.84 4.10 -13.88
CA LEU A 182 -4.47 5.04 -12.95
C LEU A 182 -3.49 5.87 -12.13
N VAL A 183 -2.26 5.39 -11.94
CA VAL A 183 -1.23 6.07 -11.14
C VAL A 183 -0.26 6.84 -12.03
N PHE A 184 0.23 6.23 -13.11
CA PHE A 184 1.31 6.79 -13.91
C PHE A 184 0.87 7.52 -15.19
N SER A 185 -0.38 7.33 -15.64
CA SER A 185 -0.84 7.86 -16.93
C SER A 185 -2.02 8.81 -16.76
N ASP A 186 -3.14 8.30 -16.25
CA ASP A 186 -4.44 8.99 -16.26
C ASP A 186 -4.42 10.39 -15.62
N PRO A 187 -3.78 10.65 -14.46
CA PRO A 187 -3.76 11.98 -13.85
C PRO A 187 -3.22 13.10 -14.76
N TYR A 188 -2.37 12.73 -15.71
CA TYR A 188 -1.56 13.66 -16.50
C TYR A 188 -2.15 14.00 -17.88
N PHE A 189 -3.36 13.53 -18.19
CA PHE A 189 -4.14 13.96 -19.34
C PHE A 189 -5.65 13.97 -19.00
N ASN A 190 -6.49 14.38 -19.95
CA ASN A 190 -7.94 14.32 -19.76
C ASN A 190 -8.47 12.89 -20.01
N ALA A 191 -8.21 11.98 -19.08
CA ALA A 191 -8.69 10.60 -19.14
C ALA A 191 -10.18 10.52 -18.80
N GLU A 192 -10.88 9.53 -19.38
CA GLU A 192 -12.33 9.34 -19.19
C GLU A 192 -12.73 9.12 -17.72
N ARG A 193 -11.86 8.47 -16.95
CA ARG A 193 -12.12 8.08 -15.54
C ARG A 193 -11.66 9.11 -14.53
N ASN A 194 -11.02 10.18 -14.98
CA ASN A 194 -10.58 11.25 -14.09
C ASN A 194 -11.79 12.03 -13.59
N HIS A 195 -11.72 12.40 -12.33
CA HIS A 195 -12.61 13.40 -11.74
C HIS A 195 -11.82 14.15 -10.67
N HIS A 196 -12.26 15.35 -10.35
CA HIS A 196 -11.66 16.22 -9.34
C HIS A 196 -12.72 17.22 -8.86
N THR A 197 -12.50 17.84 -7.70
CA THR A 197 -13.35 18.94 -7.20
C THR A 197 -13.31 20.10 -8.21
N PRO A 198 -14.46 20.61 -8.73
CA PRO A 198 -14.48 21.59 -9.83
C PRO A 198 -13.60 22.82 -9.63
N GLU A 199 -13.47 23.29 -8.39
CA GLU A 199 -12.63 24.41 -8.00
C GLU A 199 -11.13 24.20 -8.30
N LEU A 200 -10.68 22.98 -8.62
CA LEU A 200 -9.30 22.65 -8.99
C LEU A 200 -9.00 22.77 -10.49
N ASP A 201 -9.95 23.18 -11.34
CA ASP A 201 -9.80 23.17 -12.80
C ASP A 201 -8.49 23.85 -13.28
N ASP A 202 -8.13 25.00 -12.73
CA ASP A 202 -6.92 25.74 -13.13
C ASP A 202 -5.64 25.01 -12.69
N VAL A 203 -5.60 24.47 -11.47
CA VAL A 203 -4.48 23.65 -10.96
C VAL A 203 -4.30 22.40 -11.83
N VAL A 204 -5.40 21.71 -12.14
CA VAL A 204 -5.36 20.50 -12.98
C VAL A 204 -4.89 20.82 -14.39
N ASN A 205 -5.32 21.95 -14.95
CA ASN A 205 -4.85 22.41 -16.26
C ASN A 205 -3.36 22.73 -16.25
N GLU A 206 -2.85 23.37 -15.19
CA GLU A 206 -1.41 23.63 -15.01
C GLU A 206 -0.62 22.31 -15.02
N LEU A 207 -0.99 21.35 -14.15
CA LEU A 207 -0.31 20.05 -14.06
C LEU A 207 -0.32 19.28 -15.39
N ARG A 208 -1.45 19.32 -16.12
CA ARG A 208 -1.57 18.65 -17.42
C ARG A 208 -0.83 19.37 -18.55
N GLN A 209 -0.43 20.62 -18.40
CA GLN A 209 0.43 21.32 -19.36
C GLN A 209 1.92 21.21 -19.01
N ASP A 210 2.26 20.76 -17.80
CA ASP A 210 3.63 20.64 -17.35
C ASP A 210 4.34 19.42 -17.99
N VAL A 211 5.15 19.71 -19.01
CA VAL A 211 5.93 18.71 -19.75
C VAL A 211 7.07 18.13 -18.89
N GLU A 212 7.65 18.94 -18.00
CA GLU A 212 8.74 18.49 -17.14
C GLU A 212 8.21 17.49 -16.10
N LEU A 213 7.08 17.82 -15.47
CA LEU A 213 6.35 16.92 -14.56
C LEU A 213 6.08 15.58 -15.25
N LYS A 214 5.47 15.60 -16.45
CA LYS A 214 5.19 14.39 -17.23
C LYS A 214 6.43 13.57 -17.54
N THR A 215 7.54 14.24 -17.87
CA THR A 215 8.81 13.57 -18.15
C THR A 215 9.32 12.83 -16.91
N ARG A 216 9.33 13.49 -15.75
CA ARG A 216 9.74 12.88 -14.48
C ARG A 216 8.83 11.72 -14.07
N VAL A 217 7.52 11.85 -14.25
CA VAL A 217 6.56 10.77 -14.02
C VAL A 217 6.88 9.56 -14.90
N GLN A 218 7.17 9.77 -16.19
CA GLN A 218 7.47 8.67 -17.12
C GLN A 218 8.81 8.00 -16.84
N GLU A 219 9.80 8.73 -16.32
CA GLU A 219 11.07 8.13 -15.86
C GLU A 219 10.86 7.21 -14.65
N LEU A 220 10.06 7.64 -13.68
CA LEU A 220 9.66 6.80 -12.54
C LEU A 220 8.80 5.63 -12.99
N PHE A 221 7.89 5.84 -13.95
CA PHE A 221 7.09 4.76 -14.51
C PHE A 221 7.96 3.72 -15.23
N MET A 222 8.97 4.16 -15.99
CA MET A 222 9.94 3.25 -16.60
C MET A 222 10.68 2.41 -15.55
N SER A 223 11.07 3.02 -14.42
CA SER A 223 11.66 2.28 -13.29
C SER A 223 10.67 1.25 -12.74
N PHE A 224 9.42 1.64 -12.48
CA PHE A 224 8.37 0.75 -11.99
C PHE A 224 8.10 -0.44 -12.92
N ALA A 225 7.98 -0.19 -14.23
CA ALA A 225 7.62 -1.21 -15.22
C ALA A 225 8.79 -2.12 -15.62
N SER A 226 10.05 -1.66 -15.50
CA SER A 226 11.22 -2.37 -16.04
C SER A 226 12.09 -3.03 -14.97
N ASN A 227 12.05 -2.54 -13.72
CA ASN A 227 12.90 -3.04 -12.65
C ASN A 227 12.18 -4.08 -11.80
N THR A 228 12.89 -5.15 -11.44
CA THR A 228 12.36 -6.24 -10.61
C THR A 228 13.16 -6.35 -9.30
N GLU A 229 13.31 -5.27 -8.55
CA GLU A 229 14.22 -5.22 -7.40
C GLU A 229 13.73 -6.03 -6.21
N THR A 230 12.44 -5.96 -5.91
CA THR A 230 11.81 -6.69 -4.80
C THR A 230 10.32 -6.89 -5.08
N MET A 231 9.69 -7.82 -4.37
CA MET A 231 8.23 -7.97 -4.44
C MET A 231 7.57 -6.86 -3.60
N VAL A 232 7.00 -5.88 -4.28
CA VAL A 232 6.22 -4.80 -3.66
C VAL A 232 4.85 -5.33 -3.23
N HIS A 233 4.26 -4.73 -2.22
CA HIS A 233 2.84 -4.82 -1.92
C HIS A 233 2.01 -4.25 -3.08
N GLY A 234 2.48 -3.15 -3.69
CA GLY A 234 1.90 -2.58 -4.90
C GLY A 234 0.70 -1.64 -4.67
N ASP A 235 0.20 -1.53 -3.44
CA ASP A 235 -0.86 -0.59 -3.04
C ASP A 235 -0.81 -0.33 -1.51
N LEU A 236 0.40 -0.09 -0.99
CA LEU A 236 0.63 0.10 0.45
C LEU A 236 0.22 1.52 0.89
N HIS A 237 -1.08 1.71 1.12
CA HIS A 237 -1.65 2.96 1.62
C HIS A 237 -2.24 2.80 3.03
N SER A 238 -2.68 3.87 3.69
CA SER A 238 -3.27 3.82 5.04
C SER A 238 -4.58 3.01 5.12
N GLY A 239 -5.24 2.75 3.99
CA GLY A 239 -6.35 1.79 3.90
C GLY A 239 -5.93 0.30 3.91
N SER A 240 -4.65 0.00 3.68
CA SER A 240 -4.08 -1.36 3.61
C SER A 240 -3.33 -1.71 4.90
N VAL A 241 -3.56 -0.92 5.96
CA VAL A 241 -3.02 -1.11 7.30
C VAL A 241 -4.21 -1.09 8.26
N MET A 242 -4.30 -2.10 9.11
CA MET A 242 -5.24 -2.12 10.23
C MET A 242 -4.48 -1.96 11.53
N SER A 243 -5.00 -1.14 12.45
CA SER A 243 -4.34 -0.84 13.72
C SER A 243 -5.30 -0.87 14.90
N THR A 244 -4.77 -1.29 16.05
CA THR A 244 -5.32 -0.97 17.38
C THR A 244 -4.69 0.34 17.88
N ALA A 245 -4.69 0.59 19.19
CA ALA A 245 -3.93 1.70 19.78
C ALA A 245 -2.41 1.44 19.82
N THR A 246 -1.97 0.18 19.76
CA THR A 246 -0.56 -0.21 20.02
C THR A 246 -0.02 -1.28 19.09
N ASP A 247 -0.84 -1.78 18.16
CA ASP A 247 -0.50 -2.88 17.26
C ASP A 247 -1.00 -2.57 15.84
N SER A 248 -0.31 -3.08 14.82
CA SER A 248 -0.62 -2.82 13.41
C SER A 248 -0.32 -4.04 12.54
N MET A 249 -1.10 -4.20 11.48
CA MET A 249 -1.02 -5.31 10.52
C MET A 249 -1.23 -4.76 9.11
N VAL A 250 -0.46 -5.27 8.15
CA VAL A 250 -0.65 -4.97 6.71
C VAL A 250 -1.56 -6.03 6.09
N ILE A 251 -2.46 -5.60 5.21
CA ILE A 251 -3.46 -6.43 4.52
C ILE A 251 -3.50 -6.12 3.03
N ASP A 252 -4.17 -6.95 2.25
CA ASP A 252 -4.54 -6.68 0.85
C ASP A 252 -3.39 -6.47 -0.17
N PRO A 253 -2.32 -7.30 -0.20
CA PRO A 253 -1.26 -7.20 -1.21
C PRO A 253 -1.63 -7.80 -2.58
N GLU A 254 -2.85 -7.55 -3.08
CA GLU A 254 -3.33 -8.13 -4.35
C GLU A 254 -2.67 -7.50 -5.59
N PHE A 255 -2.12 -6.28 -5.43
CA PHE A 255 -1.32 -5.56 -6.43
C PHE A 255 0.15 -5.99 -6.46
N ALA A 256 0.51 -7.04 -5.72
CA ALA A 256 1.88 -7.46 -5.61
C ALA A 256 2.48 -7.83 -6.98
N GLN A 257 3.66 -7.30 -7.22
CA GLN A 257 4.53 -7.61 -8.34
C GLN A 257 5.99 -7.40 -7.95
N TYR A 258 6.93 -7.78 -8.82
CA TYR A 258 8.32 -7.37 -8.65
C TYR A 258 8.53 -5.98 -9.23
N GLY A 259 8.92 -5.03 -8.39
CA GLY A 259 9.10 -3.62 -8.73
C GLY A 259 10.27 -2.98 -7.96
N PRO A 260 10.41 -1.65 -8.03
CA PRO A 260 11.41 -0.89 -7.29
C PRO A 260 11.19 -0.94 -5.77
N MET A 261 12.26 -1.05 -4.99
CA MET A 261 12.22 -1.07 -3.52
C MET A 261 11.61 0.19 -2.90
N SER A 262 11.65 1.29 -3.64
CA SER A 262 11.20 2.62 -3.29
C SER A 262 9.68 2.81 -3.38
N PHE A 263 8.97 1.96 -4.14
CA PHE A 263 7.57 2.19 -4.47
C PHE A 263 6.65 2.17 -3.26
N ASP A 264 6.64 1.10 -2.47
CA ASP A 264 5.75 0.96 -1.31
C ASP A 264 6.02 2.03 -0.25
N LEU A 265 7.29 2.40 -0.03
CA LEU A 265 7.66 3.48 0.89
C LEU A 265 7.08 4.82 0.42
N GLY A 266 7.18 5.12 -0.88
CA GLY A 266 6.59 6.32 -1.47
C GLY A 266 5.06 6.37 -1.33
N MET A 267 4.38 5.27 -1.68
CA MET A 267 2.92 5.13 -1.55
C MET A 267 2.44 5.35 -0.11
N LEU A 268 3.18 4.79 0.85
CA LEU A 268 2.86 4.91 2.26
C LEU A 268 3.02 6.34 2.75
N ILE A 269 4.16 6.99 2.48
CA ILE A 269 4.44 8.36 2.92
C ILE A 269 3.45 9.35 2.30
N ALA A 270 3.08 9.17 1.02
CA ALA A 270 2.05 9.99 0.37
C ALA A 270 0.74 10.00 1.16
N ASN A 271 0.32 8.83 1.65
CA ASN A 271 -0.94 8.72 2.38
C ASN A 271 -0.90 9.41 3.74
N PHE A 272 0.25 9.51 4.40
CA PHE A 272 0.40 10.35 5.59
C PHE A 272 0.46 11.83 5.26
N LEU A 273 1.06 12.24 4.14
CA LEU A 273 1.01 13.64 3.70
C LEU A 273 -0.41 14.08 3.33
N MET A 274 -1.17 13.24 2.64
CA MET A 274 -2.58 13.49 2.36
C MET A 274 -3.40 13.57 3.65
N ALA A 275 -3.19 12.65 4.59
CA ALA A 275 -3.81 12.71 5.92
C ALA A 275 -3.45 14.02 6.63
N TYR A 276 -2.18 14.45 6.61
CA TYR A 276 -1.72 15.72 7.16
C TYR A 276 -2.43 16.92 6.55
N PHE A 277 -2.50 17.02 5.22
CA PHE A 277 -3.15 18.13 4.51
C PHE A 277 -4.66 18.18 4.73
N SER A 278 -5.31 17.03 4.92
CA SER A 278 -6.76 16.99 5.14
C SER A 278 -7.20 17.46 6.53
N GLN A 279 -6.31 17.46 7.54
CA GLN A 279 -6.70 17.69 8.94
C GLN A 279 -7.48 19.00 9.20
N PRO A 280 -7.21 20.14 8.55
CA PRO A 280 -8.02 21.35 8.73
C PRO A 280 -9.51 21.16 8.38
N GLY A 281 -9.85 20.22 7.51
CA GLY A 281 -11.23 19.86 7.20
C GLY A 281 -11.91 18.97 8.25
N HIS A 282 -11.13 18.37 9.16
CA HIS A 282 -11.60 17.37 10.12
C HIS A 282 -11.52 17.82 11.58
N ARG A 283 -10.81 18.92 11.88
CA ARG A 283 -10.46 19.34 13.25
C ARG A 283 -10.72 20.81 13.52
N SER A 284 -10.91 21.12 14.80
CA SER A 284 -10.87 22.48 15.31
C SER A 284 -9.43 22.96 15.52
N GLU A 285 -9.24 24.28 15.57
CA GLU A 285 -7.94 24.92 15.82
C GLU A 285 -7.24 24.38 17.08
N ASP A 286 -7.99 24.08 18.14
CA ASP A 286 -7.44 23.59 19.43
C ASP A 286 -6.74 22.22 19.35
N THR A 287 -7.05 21.40 18.34
CA THR A 287 -6.52 20.02 18.21
C THR A 287 -5.72 19.80 16.93
N LEU A 288 -5.77 20.75 16.00
CA LEU A 288 -5.19 20.65 14.67
C LEU A 288 -3.66 20.52 14.72
N ASP A 289 -2.98 21.48 15.35
CA ASP A 289 -1.52 21.57 15.32
C ASP A 289 -0.87 20.33 15.97
N GLU A 290 -1.35 19.91 17.13
CA GLU A 290 -0.79 18.75 17.83
C GLU A 290 -0.95 17.46 17.03
N TYR A 291 -2.07 17.29 16.32
CA TYR A 291 -2.31 16.09 15.52
C TYR A 291 -1.54 16.12 14.19
N GLN A 292 -1.46 17.27 13.53
CA GLN A 292 -0.63 17.47 12.35
C GLN A 292 0.85 17.21 12.65
N GLU A 293 1.36 17.69 13.78
CA GLU A 293 2.74 17.42 14.21
C GLU A 293 2.98 15.94 14.54
N TRP A 294 1.98 15.25 15.11
CA TRP A 294 2.05 13.80 15.29
C TRP A 294 2.16 13.06 13.94
N ILE A 295 1.38 13.44 12.93
CA ILE A 295 1.49 12.84 11.58
C ILE A 295 2.88 13.08 10.98
N LEU A 296 3.41 14.31 11.10
CA LEU A 296 4.77 14.64 10.61
C LEU A 296 5.85 13.82 11.35
N ALA A 297 5.67 13.56 12.65
CA ALA A 297 6.54 12.67 13.39
C ALA A 297 6.47 11.23 12.86
N ILE A 298 5.29 10.70 12.55
CA ILE A 298 5.14 9.38 11.92
C ILE A 298 5.89 9.30 10.58
N ILE A 299 5.77 10.32 9.73
CA ILE A 299 6.51 10.39 8.45
C ILE A 299 8.02 10.33 8.69
N SER A 300 8.51 11.20 9.58
CA SER A 300 9.95 11.30 9.84
C SER A 300 10.52 10.03 10.47
N GLU A 301 9.87 9.52 11.51
CA GLU A 301 10.31 8.33 12.23
C GLU A 301 10.21 7.06 11.35
N SER A 302 9.24 6.96 10.44
CA SER A 302 9.13 5.83 9.51
C SER A 302 10.30 5.79 8.53
N LEU A 303 10.70 6.95 7.99
CA LEU A 303 11.86 7.05 7.09
C LEU A 303 13.17 6.70 7.81
N VAL A 304 13.38 7.23 9.03
CA VAL A 304 14.55 6.90 9.84
C VAL A 304 14.57 5.41 10.19
N THR A 305 13.45 4.86 10.64
CA THR A 305 13.34 3.43 10.99
C THR A 305 13.60 2.54 9.76
N PHE A 306 13.12 2.95 8.59
CA PHE A 306 13.42 2.25 7.34
C PHE A 306 14.93 2.17 7.09
N GLU A 307 15.64 3.30 7.15
CA GLU A 307 17.08 3.36 6.88
C GLU A 307 17.91 2.60 7.92
N ASP A 308 17.54 2.70 9.19
CA ASP A 308 18.20 2.00 10.30
C ASP A 308 18.02 0.47 10.19
N GLU A 309 16.80 0.01 9.92
CA GLU A 309 16.52 -1.42 9.75
C GLU A 309 17.18 -1.94 8.47
N PHE A 310 17.10 -1.22 7.36
CA PHE A 310 17.76 -1.62 6.10
C PHE A 310 19.29 -1.69 6.27
N THR A 311 19.89 -0.74 6.99
CA THR A 311 21.32 -0.77 7.36
C THR A 311 21.66 -1.98 8.24
N THR A 312 20.79 -2.30 9.20
CA THR A 312 20.95 -3.48 10.06
C THR A 312 20.91 -4.77 9.23
N LEU A 313 19.96 -4.88 8.31
CA LEU A 313 19.86 -6.03 7.39
C LEU A 313 21.05 -6.10 6.43
N TRP A 314 21.54 -4.97 5.92
CA TRP A 314 22.73 -4.92 5.07
C TRP A 314 23.97 -5.48 5.76
N ASN A 315 24.15 -5.15 7.05
CA ASN A 315 25.33 -5.57 7.81
C ASN A 315 25.26 -7.03 8.26
N ASN A 316 24.05 -7.59 8.44
CA ASN A 316 23.87 -8.89 9.09
C ASN A 316 23.27 -9.98 8.17
N GLU A 317 22.54 -9.61 7.12
CA GLU A 317 21.73 -10.53 6.30
C GLU A 317 22.01 -10.42 4.78
N ARG A 318 23.00 -9.60 4.37
CA ARG A 318 23.43 -9.46 2.98
C ARG A 318 24.13 -10.74 2.49
N THR A 319 23.32 -11.65 1.97
CA THR A 319 23.71 -13.02 1.58
C THR A 319 23.37 -13.35 0.12
N GLY A 320 22.68 -12.45 -0.57
CA GLY A 320 22.37 -12.59 -1.98
C GLY A 320 23.55 -12.26 -2.89
N MET A 321 23.30 -12.21 -4.20
CA MET A 321 24.35 -12.00 -5.20
C MET A 321 24.83 -10.56 -5.33
N LEU A 322 24.07 -9.58 -4.82
CA LEU A 322 24.41 -8.17 -4.92
C LEU A 322 25.30 -7.72 -3.76
N TYR A 323 26.34 -6.95 -4.09
CA TYR A 323 27.32 -6.41 -3.15
C TYR A 323 27.87 -7.47 -2.18
N PRO A 324 28.32 -8.67 -2.59
CA PRO A 324 28.71 -9.72 -1.64
C PRO A 324 29.95 -9.34 -0.81
N PRO A 325 30.11 -9.86 0.43
CA PRO A 325 31.28 -9.56 1.28
C PRO A 325 32.63 -9.87 0.63
N THR A 326 32.66 -10.82 -0.31
CA THR A 326 33.85 -11.19 -1.09
C THR A 326 34.43 -10.02 -1.90
N LEU A 327 33.62 -9.02 -2.25
CA LEU A 327 34.05 -7.80 -2.95
C LEU A 327 34.42 -6.65 -1.99
N PHE A 328 34.12 -6.78 -0.69
CA PHE A 328 34.28 -5.72 0.31
C PHE A 328 34.96 -6.24 1.59
N GLU A 329 34.16 -6.69 2.57
CA GLU A 329 34.63 -6.99 3.93
C GLU A 329 35.70 -8.08 3.98
N ASP A 330 35.60 -9.11 3.13
CA ASP A 330 36.60 -10.20 3.07
C ASP A 330 37.97 -9.73 2.56
N GLN A 331 38.00 -8.57 1.91
CA GLN A 331 39.22 -7.89 1.46
C GLN A 331 39.65 -6.77 2.44
N GLY A 332 38.96 -6.59 3.56
CA GLY A 332 39.21 -5.52 4.54
C GLY A 332 38.67 -4.14 4.12
N HIS A 333 37.80 -4.07 3.12
CA HIS A 333 37.13 -2.84 2.69
C HIS A 333 35.73 -2.70 3.33
N SER A 334 35.27 -1.47 3.52
CA SER A 334 33.90 -1.20 3.98
C SER A 334 32.93 -1.10 2.80
N SER A 335 31.77 -1.73 2.88
CA SER A 335 30.65 -1.53 1.94
C SER A 335 29.76 -0.32 2.27
N GLN A 336 30.09 0.49 3.27
CA GLN A 336 29.24 1.58 3.76
C GLN A 336 28.89 2.60 2.66
N ALA A 337 29.84 2.95 1.79
CA ALA A 337 29.57 3.89 0.69
C ALA A 337 28.55 3.33 -0.32
N ALA A 338 28.57 2.02 -0.57
CA ALA A 338 27.59 1.36 -1.45
C ALA A 338 26.20 1.34 -0.81
N LEU A 339 26.11 1.05 0.49
CA LEU A 339 24.86 1.14 1.25
C LEU A 339 24.27 2.55 1.18
N GLN A 340 25.07 3.58 1.46
CA GLN A 340 24.61 4.97 1.43
C GLN A 340 24.14 5.39 0.04
N SER A 341 24.84 4.96 -1.02
CA SER A 341 24.40 5.21 -2.40
C SER A 341 23.06 4.54 -2.71
N LEU A 342 22.82 3.32 -2.22
CA LEU A 342 21.57 2.61 -2.41
C LEU A 342 20.42 3.25 -1.64
N LEU A 343 20.63 3.59 -0.36
CA LEU A 343 19.62 4.26 0.47
C LEU A 343 19.23 5.62 -0.11
N ASN A 344 20.20 6.40 -0.59
CA ASN A 344 19.91 7.67 -1.26
C ASN A 344 19.06 7.48 -2.51
N ARG A 345 19.35 6.48 -3.35
CA ARG A 345 18.53 6.17 -4.53
C ARG A 345 17.10 5.77 -4.14
N ILE A 346 16.96 4.88 -3.15
CA ILE A 346 15.65 4.44 -2.65
C ILE A 346 14.84 5.64 -2.16
N ARG A 347 15.46 6.53 -1.36
CA ARG A 347 14.81 7.74 -0.84
C ARG A 347 14.35 8.66 -1.96
N THR A 348 15.24 9.00 -2.90
CA THR A 348 14.92 9.87 -4.04
C THR A 348 13.75 9.31 -4.85
N GLU A 349 13.79 8.04 -5.25
CA GLU A 349 12.70 7.44 -6.00
C GLU A 349 11.39 7.38 -5.18
N ALA A 350 11.47 7.09 -3.87
CA ALA A 350 10.31 7.02 -3.00
C ALA A 350 9.60 8.39 -2.91
N MET A 351 10.35 9.50 -2.87
CA MET A 351 9.76 10.85 -2.89
C MET A 351 9.07 11.16 -4.23
N GLY A 352 9.64 10.68 -5.34
CA GLY A 352 9.00 10.75 -6.64
C GLY A 352 7.67 9.99 -6.67
N TYR A 353 7.66 8.72 -6.26
CA TYR A 353 6.42 7.93 -6.15
C TYR A 353 5.42 8.53 -5.17
N CYS A 354 5.92 9.14 -4.09
CA CYS A 354 5.09 9.86 -3.13
C CYS A 354 4.27 10.97 -3.81
N GLY A 355 4.93 11.83 -4.61
CA GLY A 355 4.24 12.87 -5.34
C GLY A 355 3.26 12.34 -6.39
N ILE A 356 3.59 11.23 -7.06
CA ILE A 356 2.69 10.58 -8.03
C ILE A 356 1.43 10.03 -7.35
N GLU A 357 1.58 9.38 -6.20
CA GLU A 357 0.44 8.87 -5.42
C GLU A 357 -0.45 10.02 -4.91
N MET A 358 0.16 11.15 -4.50
CA MET A 358 -0.58 12.36 -4.13
C MET A 358 -1.43 12.88 -5.30
N HIS A 359 -0.91 12.86 -6.53
CA HIS A 359 -1.68 13.25 -7.73
C HIS A 359 -2.80 12.27 -8.05
N ARG A 360 -2.51 10.96 -8.09
CA ARG A 360 -3.51 9.97 -8.51
C ARG A 360 -4.71 9.91 -7.57
N ARG A 361 -4.51 10.15 -6.27
CA ARG A 361 -5.58 10.13 -5.26
C ARG A 361 -6.51 11.34 -5.28
N THR A 362 -6.19 12.37 -6.06
CA THR A 362 -7.02 13.57 -6.21
C THR A 362 -7.55 13.74 -7.64
N LEU A 363 -6.93 13.10 -8.63
CA LEU A 363 -7.21 13.35 -10.06
C LEU A 363 -7.69 12.13 -10.85
N SER A 364 -7.63 10.93 -10.28
CA SER A 364 -7.92 9.66 -10.98
C SER A 364 -9.21 9.02 -10.46
N LEU A 365 -9.46 7.76 -10.79
CA LEU A 365 -10.70 7.07 -10.42
C LEU A 365 -10.89 6.87 -8.91
N ALA A 366 -9.81 6.56 -8.18
CA ALA A 366 -9.89 6.08 -6.80
C ALA A 366 -9.36 7.12 -5.82
N HIS A 367 -10.24 8.01 -5.37
CA HIS A 367 -9.91 9.04 -4.39
C HIS A 367 -9.65 8.48 -2.99
N ASN A 368 -9.10 9.30 -2.09
CA ASN A 368 -8.94 8.93 -0.67
C ASN A 368 -10.08 9.51 0.19
N ALA A 369 -10.42 8.81 1.27
CA ALA A 369 -11.46 9.28 2.20
C ALA A 369 -11.03 10.53 2.99
N ASP A 370 -9.71 10.74 3.14
CA ASP A 370 -9.14 11.89 3.84
C ASP A 370 -9.66 13.21 3.25
N PHE A 371 -9.78 13.32 1.93
CA PHE A 371 -10.41 14.49 1.30
C PHE A 371 -11.91 14.31 1.06
N GLU A 372 -12.36 13.14 0.60
CA GLU A 372 -13.76 12.94 0.19
C GLU A 372 -14.77 13.09 1.33
N GLU A 373 -14.38 12.87 2.58
CA GLU A 373 -15.26 13.08 3.75
C GLU A 373 -15.45 14.57 4.12
N ILE A 374 -14.63 15.48 3.55
CA ILE A 374 -14.76 16.92 3.74
C ILE A 374 -15.90 17.44 2.83
N LYS A 375 -17.04 17.76 3.45
CA LYS A 375 -18.27 18.12 2.72
C LYS A 375 -18.26 19.50 2.06
N ASP A 376 -17.43 20.41 2.56
CA ASP A 376 -17.30 21.76 2.00
C ASP A 376 -16.28 21.73 0.86
N ASN A 377 -16.77 21.83 -0.38
CA ASN A 377 -15.92 21.81 -1.58
C ASN A 377 -14.86 22.91 -1.59
N THR A 378 -15.15 24.10 -1.03
CA THR A 378 -14.17 25.20 -1.02
C THR A 378 -13.01 24.86 -0.08
N VAL A 379 -13.32 24.32 1.09
CA VAL A 379 -12.29 23.83 2.03
C VAL A 379 -11.53 22.66 1.41
N ARG A 380 -12.25 21.67 0.87
CA ARG A 380 -11.67 20.47 0.27
C ARG A 380 -10.72 20.83 -0.87
N ALA A 381 -11.16 21.64 -1.83
CA ALA A 381 -10.35 22.07 -2.97
C ALA A 381 -9.07 22.79 -2.54
N SER A 382 -9.12 23.65 -1.52
CA SER A 382 -7.93 24.35 -1.03
C SER A 382 -6.90 23.36 -0.46
N LEU A 383 -7.34 22.33 0.26
CA LEU A 383 -6.46 21.30 0.82
C LEU A 383 -5.94 20.33 -0.25
N GLU A 384 -6.79 19.96 -1.21
CA GLU A 384 -6.42 19.18 -2.39
C GLU A 384 -5.39 19.93 -3.24
N ALA A 385 -5.52 21.25 -3.43
CA ALA A 385 -4.55 22.05 -4.16
C ALA A 385 -3.16 22.04 -3.50
N ARG A 386 -3.10 22.14 -2.15
CA ARG A 386 -1.83 22.00 -1.41
C ARG A 386 -1.19 20.62 -1.65
N ASN A 387 -2.00 19.56 -1.61
CA ASN A 387 -1.55 18.20 -1.91
C ASN A 387 -1.01 18.08 -3.35
N LEU A 388 -1.76 18.57 -4.33
CA LEU A 388 -1.36 18.53 -5.74
C LEU A 388 -0.06 19.30 -6.01
N MET A 389 0.08 20.50 -5.46
CA MET A 389 1.25 21.33 -5.69
C MET A 389 2.49 20.82 -4.97
N MET A 390 2.34 20.28 -3.75
CA MET A 390 3.46 19.58 -3.10
C MET A 390 3.83 18.30 -3.86
N GLY A 391 2.84 17.55 -4.37
CA GLY A 391 3.09 16.36 -5.18
C GLY A 391 3.90 16.67 -6.44
N ARG A 392 3.58 17.80 -7.09
CA ARG A 392 4.34 18.31 -8.24
C ARG A 392 5.79 18.60 -7.85
N GLU A 393 5.99 19.33 -6.75
CA GLU A 393 7.33 19.66 -6.24
C GLU A 393 8.14 18.39 -5.95
N LEU A 394 7.57 17.43 -5.23
CA LEU A 394 8.25 16.16 -4.93
C LEU A 394 8.68 15.39 -6.18
N ILE A 395 7.87 15.39 -7.25
CA ILE A 395 8.21 14.72 -8.50
C ILE A 395 9.38 15.42 -9.21
N LEU A 396 9.39 16.76 -9.20
CA LEU A 396 10.39 17.57 -9.90
C LEU A 396 11.72 17.64 -9.14
N THR A 397 11.67 17.68 -7.80
CA THR A 397 12.84 17.95 -6.94
C THR A 397 13.13 16.81 -5.96
N SER A 398 12.73 15.57 -6.32
CA SER A 398 12.93 14.37 -5.49
C SER A 398 14.38 14.16 -5.02
N ASP A 399 15.36 14.61 -5.79
CA ASP A 399 16.80 14.52 -5.50
C ASP A 399 17.26 15.56 -4.46
N GLN A 400 16.46 16.60 -4.22
CA GLN A 400 16.69 17.64 -3.22
C GLN A 400 16.10 17.27 -1.85
N ILE A 401 15.29 16.21 -1.77
CA ILE A 401 14.76 15.70 -0.49
C ILE A 401 15.82 14.81 0.17
N LEU A 402 16.78 15.46 0.83
CA LEU A 402 17.97 14.80 1.37
C LEU A 402 17.68 13.90 2.56
N ASP A 403 16.68 14.27 3.37
CA ASP A 403 16.31 13.58 4.60
C ASP A 403 14.83 13.84 4.97
N ALA A 404 14.37 13.17 6.03
CA ALA A 404 13.04 13.34 6.59
C ALA A 404 12.73 14.79 7.02
N GLY A 405 13.74 15.52 7.53
CA GLY A 405 13.58 16.90 7.98
C GLY A 405 13.24 17.85 6.84
N THR A 406 13.87 17.65 5.68
CA THR A 406 13.62 18.39 4.44
C THR A 406 12.19 18.16 3.96
N LEU A 407 11.73 16.90 3.95
CA LEU A 407 10.35 16.56 3.57
C LEU A 407 9.32 17.21 4.51
N VAL A 408 9.55 17.13 5.82
CA VAL A 408 8.64 17.72 6.83
C VAL A 408 8.61 19.24 6.72
N ALA A 409 9.74 19.89 6.47
CA ALA A 409 9.79 21.33 6.23
C ALA A 409 8.99 21.73 4.98
N LEU A 410 9.11 20.95 3.90
CA LEU A 410 8.34 21.14 2.67
C LEU A 410 6.84 21.00 2.91
N ALA A 411 6.42 19.96 3.65
CA ALA A 411 5.01 19.77 4.01
C ALA A 411 4.45 20.97 4.78
N ARG A 412 5.18 21.47 5.79
CA ARG A 412 4.78 22.66 6.55
C ARG A 412 4.71 23.93 5.70
N GLN A 413 5.60 24.08 4.72
CA GLN A 413 5.58 25.21 3.79
C GLN A 413 4.31 25.16 2.93
N TYR A 414 4.04 24.03 2.28
CA TYR A 414 2.85 23.87 1.43
C TYR A 414 1.54 23.92 2.22
N ASN A 415 1.52 23.50 3.49
CA ASN A 415 0.32 23.57 4.31
C ASN A 415 -0.15 25.00 4.59
N LYS A 416 0.74 25.99 4.45
CA LYS A 416 0.45 27.42 4.65
C LYS A 416 0.17 28.15 3.33
N GLY A 417 0.33 27.48 2.19
CA GLY A 417 0.14 28.08 0.88
C GLY A 417 -1.31 28.15 0.45
N ASP A 418 -1.59 29.11 -0.43
CA ASP A 418 -2.82 29.21 -1.21
C ASP A 418 -2.46 28.96 -2.68
N PHE A 419 -3.13 27.98 -3.28
CA PHE A 419 -2.77 27.41 -4.59
C PHE A 419 -3.99 27.28 -5.52
N LEU A 420 -5.13 27.87 -5.14
CA LEU A 420 -6.33 27.95 -5.99
C LEU A 420 -6.34 29.22 -6.84
#